data_AF-A0A8T7BRN7-F1
#
_entry.id   AF-A0A8T7BRN7-F1
#
_cell.length_a   1.000
_cell.length_b   1.000
_cell.length_c   1.000
_cell.angle_alpha   90.00
_cell.angle_beta   90.00
_cell.angle_gamma   90.00
#
_symmetry.space_group_name_H-M   'P 1'
#
loop_
_entity.id
_entity.type
_entity.pdbx_description
1 polymer ?
#
loop_
_entity_poly.entity_id
_entity_poly.type
_entity_poly.pdbx_seq_one_letter_code
_entity_poly.pdbx_strand_id
1 'polypeptide(L)'
;MAIKRFNIRVYMLLLDENRSNVLVSDEILFGDYFTKFPGGGLEYGEGIIDCLHREAQEELGQDIEIVRQLYTTESFQPSLFKPDDQIICVYYLCRLPVNREGLRSPVFQVSDQKYDFVDRREREQ
;
A
#
# COMPACT_ATOMS: atom_id res chain seq x y z
N MET A 1 10.14 11.43 24.28
CA MET A 1 9.30 10.24 24.56
C MET A 1 10.11 9.00 24.25
N ALA A 2 9.95 7.90 24.99
CA ALA A 2 10.65 6.65 24.68
C ALA A 2 9.83 5.83 23.68
N ILE A 3 10.49 5.22 22.70
CA ILE A 3 9.90 4.28 21.77
C ILE A 3 9.55 2.99 22.53
N LYS A 4 8.34 2.48 22.31
CA LYS A 4 7.80 1.33 23.07
C LYS A 4 7.42 0.16 22.18
N ARG A 5 7.21 0.40 20.88
CA ARG A 5 6.61 -0.58 19.97
C ARG A 5 7.20 -0.45 18.57
N PHE A 6 7.26 -1.58 17.87
CA PHE A 6 7.45 -1.60 16.43
C PHE A 6 6.09 -1.63 15.74
N ASN A 7 5.98 -0.84 14.68
CA ASN A 7 4.86 -0.85 13.75
C ASN A 7 5.40 -1.30 12.41
N ILE A 8 5.12 -2.55 12.03
CA ILE A 8 5.60 -3.10 10.76
C ILE A 8 4.55 -2.78 9.69
N ARG A 9 5.02 -2.15 8.61
CA ARG A 9 4.21 -1.81 7.44
C ARG A 9 4.70 -2.62 6.25
N VAL A 10 3.80 -3.23 5.50
CA VAL A 10 4.15 -4.05 4.34
C VAL A 10 3.50 -3.44 3.10
N TYR A 11 4.30 -3.16 2.08
CA TYR A 11 3.88 -2.42 0.90
C TYR A 11 4.16 -3.16 -0.40
N MET A 12 3.23 -3.01 -1.34
CA MET A 12 3.30 -3.50 -2.70
C MET A 12 3.81 -2.41 -3.64
N LEU A 13 4.95 -2.64 -4.29
CA LEU A 13 5.31 -1.92 -5.51
C LEU A 13 4.74 -2.70 -6.70
N LEU A 14 3.60 -2.26 -7.20
CA LEU A 14 2.98 -2.80 -8.41
C LEU A 14 3.42 -1.96 -9.62
N LEU A 15 4.12 -2.60 -10.54
CA LEU A 15 4.52 -2.00 -11.82
C LEU A 15 3.56 -2.43 -12.92
N ASP A 16 3.30 -1.53 -13.88
CA ASP A 16 2.64 -1.89 -15.13
C ASP A 16 3.50 -2.84 -15.98
N GLU A 17 2.93 -3.42 -17.04
CA GLU A 17 3.63 -4.41 -17.87
C GLU A 17 4.92 -3.85 -18.50
N ASN A 18 4.89 -2.58 -18.90
CA ASN A 18 6.01 -1.87 -19.48
C ASN A 18 7.05 -1.41 -18.43
N ARG A 19 6.73 -1.53 -17.13
CA ARG A 19 7.54 -1.05 -15.99
C ARG A 19 7.85 0.43 -16.05
N SER A 20 6.97 1.21 -16.68
CA SER A 20 7.04 2.66 -16.78
C SER A 20 6.30 3.36 -15.66
N ASN A 21 5.29 2.70 -15.08
CA ASN A 21 4.42 3.28 -14.07
C ASN A 21 4.40 2.40 -12.81
N VAL A 22 4.18 3.05 -11.66
CA VAL A 22 3.97 2.39 -10.38
C VAL A 22 2.60 2.79 -9.83
N LEU A 23 1.88 1.81 -9.27
CA LEU A 23 0.60 2.07 -8.63
C LEU A 23 0.80 2.72 -7.26
N VAL A 24 0.02 3.75 -6.99
CA VAL A 24 -0.11 4.42 -5.69
C VAL A 24 -1.59 4.57 -5.33
N SER A 25 -1.88 4.62 -4.04
CA SER A 25 -3.19 4.95 -3.49
C SER A 25 -3.16 6.38 -2.96
N ASP A 26 -4.13 7.18 -3.39
CA ASP A 26 -4.38 8.52 -2.88
C ASP A 26 -5.50 8.46 -1.82
N GLU A 27 -5.22 9.00 -0.63
CA GLU A 27 -6.09 8.88 0.55
C GLU A 27 -6.28 10.21 1.25
N ILE A 28 -7.42 10.36 1.93
CA ILE A 28 -7.67 11.46 2.86
C ILE A 28 -7.70 10.90 4.27
N LEU A 29 -6.73 11.32 5.10
CA LEU A 29 -6.61 10.91 6.49
C LEU A 29 -6.57 12.16 7.38
N PHE A 30 -7.46 12.24 8.37
CA PHE A 30 -7.55 13.35 9.34
C PHE A 30 -7.65 14.76 8.73
N GLY A 31 -8.16 14.91 7.51
CA GLY A 31 -8.19 16.22 6.84
C GLY A 31 -7.15 16.37 5.74
N ASP A 32 -6.04 15.66 5.86
CA ASP A 32 -4.88 15.79 5.01
C ASP A 32 -4.88 14.75 3.88
N TYR A 33 -4.21 15.13 2.79
CA TYR A 33 -4.08 14.31 1.60
C TYR A 33 -2.76 13.55 1.61
N PHE A 34 -2.83 12.23 1.40
CA PHE A 34 -1.68 11.34 1.39
C PHE A 34 -1.63 10.55 0.10
N THR A 35 -0.42 10.24 -0.34
CA THR A 35 -0.16 9.31 -1.44
C THR A 35 0.78 8.26 -0.90
N LYS A 36 0.39 6.98 -1.00
CA LYS A 36 1.18 5.85 -0.48
C LYS A 36 1.17 4.70 -1.47
N PHE A 37 2.11 3.76 -1.31
CA PHE A 37 1.98 2.47 -1.99
C PHE A 37 0.82 1.67 -1.38
N PRO A 38 0.11 0.85 -2.18
CA PRO A 38 -0.85 -0.10 -1.64
C PRO A 38 -0.21 -1.01 -0.58
N GLY A 39 -0.96 -1.33 0.45
CA GLY A 39 -0.50 -2.13 1.58
C GLY A 39 -0.75 -1.45 2.92
N GLY A 40 -0.45 -2.19 3.99
CA GLY A 40 -0.84 -1.74 5.31
C GLY A 40 -0.05 -2.32 6.46
N GLY A 41 -0.72 -2.49 7.59
CA GLY A 41 -0.08 -2.87 8.85
C GLY A 41 -0.02 -4.38 8.96
N LEU A 42 1.12 -4.91 9.37
CA LEU A 42 1.23 -6.31 9.74
C LEU A 42 0.49 -6.55 11.07
N GLU A 43 -0.44 -7.50 11.07
CA GLU A 43 -1.19 -7.85 12.28
C GLU A 43 -0.46 -8.87 13.16
N TYR A 44 -0.80 -8.92 14.44
CA TYR A 44 -0.21 -9.91 15.35
C TYR A 44 -0.66 -11.32 14.98
N GLY A 45 0.31 -12.21 14.79
CA GLY A 45 0.07 -13.59 14.34
C GLY A 45 0.01 -13.75 12.82
N GLU A 46 0.17 -12.67 12.06
CA GLU A 46 0.16 -12.65 10.60
C GLU A 46 1.58 -12.76 10.02
N GLY A 47 1.74 -13.55 8.95
CA GLY A 47 2.96 -13.56 8.15
C GLY A 47 3.05 -12.37 7.19
N ILE A 48 4.26 -11.90 6.86
CA ILE A 48 4.45 -10.74 5.95
C ILE A 48 3.77 -10.95 4.59
N ILE A 49 3.84 -12.17 4.05
CA ILE A 49 3.22 -12.52 2.77
C ILE A 49 1.70 -12.57 2.88
N ASP A 50 1.16 -13.09 3.98
CA ASP A 50 -0.28 -13.12 4.22
C ASP A 50 -0.85 -11.70 4.35
N CYS A 51 -0.13 -10.81 5.03
CA CYS A 51 -0.44 -9.37 5.10
C CYS A 51 -0.53 -8.74 3.71
N LEU A 52 0.42 -9.03 2.82
CA LEU A 52 0.38 -8.53 1.44
C LEU A 52 -0.87 -8.99 0.69
N HIS A 53 -1.23 -10.27 0.80
CA HIS A 53 -2.42 -10.81 0.15
C HIS A 53 -3.71 -10.23 0.75
N ARG A 54 -3.78 -10.09 2.08
CA ARG A 54 -4.93 -9.46 2.76
C ARG A 54 -5.11 -8.02 2.29
N GLU A 55 -4.06 -7.21 2.35
CA GLU A 55 -4.12 -5.79 1.96
C GLU A 55 -4.41 -5.63 0.47
N ALA A 56 -3.90 -6.51 -0.40
CA ALA A 56 -4.26 -6.51 -1.82
C ALA A 56 -5.77 -6.74 -2.03
N GLN A 57 -6.36 -7.68 -1.28
CA GLN A 57 -7.80 -7.91 -1.33
C GLN A 57 -8.60 -6.74 -0.74
N GLU A 58 -8.15 -6.16 0.37
CA GLU A 58 -8.84 -5.05 1.04
C GLU A 58 -8.81 -3.75 0.23
N GLU A 59 -7.64 -3.37 -0.30
CA GLU A 59 -7.45 -2.09 -0.98
C GLU A 59 -7.73 -2.18 -2.49
N LEU A 60 -7.41 -3.30 -3.14
CA LEU A 60 -7.51 -3.44 -4.60
C LEU A 60 -8.67 -4.35 -5.04
N GLY A 61 -9.22 -5.16 -4.13
CA GLY A 61 -10.20 -6.20 -4.50
C GLY A 61 -9.63 -7.25 -5.46
N GLN A 62 -8.31 -7.44 -5.48
CA GLN A 62 -7.61 -8.28 -6.44
C GLN A 62 -6.38 -8.94 -5.83
N ASP A 63 -6.12 -10.18 -6.25
CA ASP A 63 -4.87 -10.87 -5.91
C ASP A 63 -3.66 -10.22 -6.58
N ILE A 64 -2.48 -10.54 -6.04
CA ILE A 64 -1.18 -10.14 -6.58
C ILE A 64 -0.23 -11.33 -6.70
N GLU A 65 0.69 -11.24 -7.65
CA GLU A 65 1.87 -12.11 -7.75
C GLU A 65 3.06 -11.41 -7.08
N ILE A 66 3.61 -12.02 -6.03
CA ILE A 66 4.79 -11.52 -5.33
C ILE A 66 6.04 -11.97 -6.09
N VAL A 67 6.85 -11.01 -6.56
CA VAL A 67 8.05 -11.30 -7.36
C VAL A 67 9.27 -11.48 -6.46
N ARG A 68 9.53 -10.50 -5.58
CA ARG A 68 10.64 -10.53 -4.62
C ARG A 68 10.51 -9.42 -3.58
N GLN A 69 11.14 -9.60 -2.42
CA GLN A 69 11.40 -8.49 -1.51
C GLN A 69 12.35 -7.48 -2.20
N LEU A 70 12.06 -6.20 -2.03
CA LEU A 70 12.81 -5.10 -2.64
C LEU A 70 13.65 -4.35 -1.62
N TYR A 71 13.05 -3.96 -0.49
CA TYR A 71 13.71 -3.12 0.51
C TYR A 71 13.06 -3.28 1.88
N THR A 72 13.81 -3.00 2.93
CA THR A 72 13.30 -2.86 4.29
C THR A 72 13.97 -1.66 4.93
N THR A 73 13.21 -0.82 5.63
CA THR A 73 13.77 0.37 6.26
C THR A 73 14.89 -0.01 7.24
N GLU A 74 16.10 0.49 6.99
CA GLU A 74 17.29 0.20 7.82
C GLU A 74 17.51 1.24 8.92
N SER A 75 17.08 2.48 8.67
CA SER A 75 17.23 3.60 9.61
C SER A 75 16.04 3.72 10.56
N PHE A 76 16.28 4.33 11.72
CA PHE A 76 15.21 4.66 12.67
C PHE A 76 14.18 5.60 12.02
N GLN A 77 12.93 5.14 11.98
CA GLN A 77 11.79 5.91 11.48
C GLN A 77 10.75 6.07 12.60
N PRO A 78 10.62 7.25 13.23
CA PRO A 78 9.53 7.50 14.16
C PRO A 78 8.21 7.61 13.40
N SER A 79 7.12 7.15 14.01
CA SER A 79 5.78 7.37 13.47
C SER A 79 5.36 8.82 13.65
N LEU A 80 4.82 9.41 12.58
CA LEU A 80 4.23 10.76 12.61
C LEU A 80 2.93 10.79 13.44
N PHE A 81 2.19 9.68 13.47
CA PHE A 81 0.87 9.60 14.09
C PHE A 81 0.89 9.05 15.52
N LYS A 82 1.90 8.25 15.87
CA LYS A 82 2.04 7.59 17.18
C LYS A 82 3.46 7.79 17.71
N PRO A 83 3.72 8.83 18.51
CA PRO A 83 5.08 9.20 18.93
C PRO A 83 5.87 8.13 19.71
N ASP A 84 5.22 7.07 20.18
CA ASP A 84 5.81 5.93 20.86
C ASP A 84 6.10 4.71 19.95
N ASP A 85 5.75 4.80 18.66
CA ASP A 85 5.99 3.77 17.65
C ASP A 85 7.23 4.08 16.80
N GLN A 86 8.06 3.06 16.58
CA GLN A 86 9.03 3.00 15.49
C GLN A 86 8.44 2.21 14.32
N ILE A 87 8.52 2.78 13.12
CA ILE A 87 8.04 2.14 11.90
C ILE A 87 9.17 1.33 11.25
N ILE A 88 8.84 0.12 10.79
CA ILE A 88 9.66 -0.67 9.87
C ILE A 88 8.81 -0.93 8.63
N CYS A 89 9.20 -0.38 7.47
CA CYS A 89 8.51 -0.67 6.23
C CYS A 89 9.23 -1.79 5.47
N VAL A 90 8.48 -2.76 4.97
CA VAL A 90 8.96 -3.84 4.12
C VAL A 90 8.29 -3.71 2.76
N TYR A 91 9.07 -3.61 1.70
CA TYR A 91 8.59 -3.39 0.34
C TYR A 91 8.82 -4.63 -0.50
N TYR A 92 7.78 -5.05 -1.21
CA TYR A 92 7.85 -6.14 -2.18
C TYR A 92 7.55 -5.62 -3.58
N LEU A 93 8.30 -6.12 -4.55
CA LEU A 93 7.93 -5.98 -5.95
C LEU A 93 6.84 -6.99 -6.26
N CYS A 94 5.70 -6.50 -6.73
CA CYS A 94 4.53 -7.30 -7.06
C CYS A 94 4.06 -7.03 -8.50
N ARG A 95 3.18 -7.90 -9.00
CA ARG A 95 2.46 -7.71 -10.27
C ARG A 95 1.01 -8.14 -10.12
N LEU A 96 0.14 -7.61 -10.97
CA LEU A 96 -1.22 -8.17 -11.11
C LEU A 96 -1.15 -9.53 -11.79
N PRO A 97 -1.92 -10.54 -11.33
CA PRO A 97 -1.92 -11.87 -11.93
C PRO A 97 -2.39 -11.84 -13.38
N VAL A 98 -1.95 -12.82 -14.16
CA VAL A 98 -2.42 -13.01 -15.53
C VAL A 98 -3.86 -13.54 -15.52
N ASN A 99 -4.78 -12.82 -16.15
CA ASN A 99 -6.17 -13.23 -16.28
C ASN A 99 -6.36 -14.32 -17.37
N ARG A 100 -7.60 -14.78 -17.59
CA ARG A 100 -7.91 -15.81 -18.59
C ARG A 100 -7.59 -15.42 -20.04
N GLU A 101 -7.46 -14.12 -20.30
CA GLU A 101 -7.13 -13.55 -21.62
C GLU A 101 -5.62 -13.38 -21.80
N GLY A 102 -4.82 -13.73 -20.81
CA GLY A 102 -3.36 -13.58 -20.86
C GLY A 102 -2.87 -12.18 -20.51
N LEU A 103 -3.73 -11.31 -19.95
CA LEU A 103 -3.42 -9.91 -19.65
C LEU A 103 -3.34 -9.64 -18.14
N ARG A 104 -2.50 -8.68 -17.74
CA ARG A 104 -2.40 -8.20 -16.35
C ARG A 104 -3.24 -6.93 -16.16
N SER A 105 -4.56 -7.10 -16.15
CA SER A 105 -5.50 -5.97 -16.07
C SER A 105 -5.98 -5.73 -14.63
N PRO A 106 -6.00 -4.46 -14.17
CA PRO A 106 -6.61 -4.10 -12.88
C PRO A 106 -8.13 -4.29 -12.94
N VAL A 107 -8.72 -4.78 -11.85
CA VAL A 107 -10.19 -4.83 -11.65
C VAL A 107 -10.73 -3.60 -10.90
N PHE A 108 -9.83 -2.70 -10.52
CA PHE A 108 -10.09 -1.45 -9.82
C PHE A 108 -9.85 -0.26 -10.75
N GLN A 109 -10.37 0.90 -10.36
CA GLN A 109 -10.16 2.14 -11.11
C GLN A 109 -8.73 2.65 -10.89
N VAL A 110 -8.08 3.04 -11.98
CA VAL A 110 -6.78 3.69 -11.98
C VAL A 110 -6.91 5.04 -12.67
N SER A 111 -6.22 6.04 -12.16
CA SER A 111 -6.18 7.39 -12.73
C SER A 111 -4.76 7.90 -12.72
N ASP A 112 -4.41 8.70 -13.73
CA ASP A 112 -3.19 9.50 -13.78
C ASP A 112 -3.37 10.89 -13.15
N GLN A 113 -4.61 11.24 -12.79
CA GLN A 113 -4.94 12.45 -12.06
C GLN A 113 -4.85 12.22 -10.54
N LYS A 114 -4.12 13.11 -9.87
CA LYS A 114 -3.95 13.08 -8.41
C LYS A 114 -5.27 13.41 -7.70
N TYR A 115 -5.62 12.61 -6.67
CA TYR A 115 -6.86 12.73 -5.90
C TYR A 115 -8.13 12.72 -6.76
N ASP A 116 -8.16 11.86 -7.78
CA ASP A 116 -9.28 11.70 -8.70
C ASP A 116 -10.42 10.87 -8.07
N PHE A 117 -10.97 11.38 -6.97
CA PHE A 117 -12.15 10.86 -6.32
C PHE A 117 -12.96 12.02 -5.73
N VAL A 118 -14.27 11.79 -5.57
CA VAL A 118 -15.16 12.78 -4.97
C VAL A 118 -14.89 12.85 -3.48
N ASP A 119 -14.40 13.99 -2.98
CA ASP A 119 -14.39 14.27 -1.55
C ASP A 119 -15.84 14.43 -1.07
N ARG A 120 -16.34 13.40 -0.37
CA ARG A 120 -17.72 13.40 0.12
C ARG A 120 -17.97 14.46 1.19
N ARG A 121 -16.93 15.06 1.77
CA ARG A 121 -17.05 16.19 2.72
C ARG A 121 -17.46 17.49 2.02
N GLU A 122 -17.15 17.64 0.74
CA GLU A 122 -17.55 18.82 -0.05
C GLU A 122 -19.04 18.81 -0.40
N ARG A 123 -19.75 17.69 -0.20
CA ARG A 123 -21.20 17.57 -0.44
C ARG A 123 -22.07 17.98 0.75
N GLU A 124 -21.47 18.20 1.92
CA GLU A 124 -22.17 18.56 3.16
C GLU A 124 -22.02 20.06 3.51
N GLN A 125 -21.53 20.88 2.57
CA GLN A 125 -21.48 22.35 2.66
C GLN A 125 -22.50 23.02 1.73
#